data_AF-A0A383CQG8-F1
#
_entry.id   AF-A0A383CQG8-F1
#
_cell.length_a   1.000
_cell.length_b   1.000
_cell.length_c   1.000
_cell.angle_alpha   90.00
_cell.angle_beta   90.00
_cell.angle_gamma   90.00
#
_symmetry.space_group_name_H-M   'P 1'
#
loop_
_entity.id
_entity.type
_entity.pdbx_description
1 polymer ?
#
loop_
_entity_poly.entity_id
_entity_poly.type
_entity_poly.pdbx_seq_one_letter_code
_entity_poly.pdbx_strand_id
1 'polypeptide(L)'
;MGDDLRVNATVKDQHGNVMSNDTITWTASDRGVATVSLSGLVTAVGPGTSTVTASAGSASGTAAVTVTQTPTSLELSDTVVHLYSLGDTTRVIATVRDKNQNAINNSPVAWTTSDASVAGVSSGGLIQSYGVGSATITATLGSLKAEARVAIALWGSITAGQIHSCGLMVTGVAYCWGSNDWGQLGDGTGSGRSIPTAVSGGHTWRSISAGESHTCGVTTSDEALCWGRNLFGRLGDGT
;
A
#
# COMPACT_ATOMS: atom_id res chain seq x y z
N MET A 1 26.23 -1.02 2.29
CA MET A 1 27.07 -2.18 1.93
C MET A 1 28.06 -1.73 0.87
N GLY A 2 29.31 -2.23 0.92
CA GLY A 2 30.37 -1.86 -0.03
C GLY A 2 31.18 -0.60 0.34
N ASP A 3 30.99 -0.05 1.55
CA ASP A 3 31.88 1.00 2.06
C ASP A 3 33.16 0.34 2.62
N ASP A 4 34.31 0.96 2.35
CA ASP A 4 35.62 0.49 2.81
C ASP A 4 36.17 1.38 3.92
N LEU A 5 36.80 0.76 4.92
CA LEU A 5 37.50 1.43 6.01
C LEU A 5 38.88 0.81 6.16
N ARG A 6 39.92 1.63 6.27
CA ARG A 6 41.27 1.13 6.55
C ARG A 6 41.54 1.13 8.05
N VAL A 7 41.92 -0.03 8.59
CA VAL A 7 42.38 -0.18 9.96
C VAL A 7 43.90 -0.32 9.95
N ASN A 8 44.57 0.46 10.77
CA ASN A 8 46.02 0.43 10.91
C ASN A 8 46.40 -0.28 12.22
N ALA A 9 47.41 -1.13 12.16
CA ALA A 9 48.02 -1.74 13.32
C ALA A 9 49.51 -1.41 13.35
N THR A 10 50.06 -1.21 14.54
CA THR A 10 51.47 -0.88 14.75
C THR A 10 52.01 -1.76 15.86
N VAL A 11 53.03 -2.54 15.56
CA VAL A 11 53.71 -3.39 16.54
C VAL A 11 54.81 -2.57 17.21
N LYS A 12 54.92 -2.65 18.52
CA LYS A 12 55.95 -1.97 19.30
C LYS A 12 56.68 -2.97 20.19
N ASP A 13 57.98 -2.76 20.39
CA ASP A 13 58.77 -3.51 21.35
C ASP A 13 58.43 -3.10 22.81
N GLN A 14 59.07 -3.75 23.77
CA GLN A 14 58.91 -3.46 25.21
C GLN A 14 59.34 -2.04 25.63
N HIS A 15 60.05 -1.31 24.78
CA HIS A 15 60.48 0.08 24.99
C HIS A 15 59.61 1.08 24.22
N GLY A 16 58.58 0.62 23.51
CA GLY A 16 57.66 1.44 22.74
C GLY A 16 58.14 1.80 21.33
N ASN A 17 59.25 1.23 20.86
CA ASN A 17 59.78 1.46 19.52
C ASN A 17 58.98 0.65 18.49
N VAL A 18 58.68 1.24 17.33
CA VAL A 18 57.93 0.57 16.27
C VAL A 18 58.77 -0.53 15.61
N MET A 19 58.19 -1.71 15.45
CA MET A 19 58.77 -2.86 14.76
C MET A 19 58.22 -2.93 13.33
N SER A 20 59.05 -2.63 12.33
CA SER A 20 58.60 -2.42 10.94
C SER A 20 58.52 -3.68 10.07
N ASN A 21 59.13 -4.79 10.51
CA ASN A 21 59.22 -6.04 9.74
C ASN A 21 58.31 -7.16 10.27
N ASP A 22 57.49 -6.89 11.28
CA ASP A 22 56.55 -7.89 11.78
C ASP A 22 55.42 -8.13 10.80
N THR A 23 55.10 -9.40 10.58
CA THR A 23 53.97 -9.80 9.75
C THR A 23 52.70 -9.73 10.58
N ILE A 24 51.80 -8.83 10.21
CA ILE A 24 50.49 -8.69 10.85
C ILE A 24 49.49 -9.58 10.11
N THR A 25 48.85 -10.48 10.86
CA THR A 25 47.73 -11.29 10.36
C THR A 25 46.42 -10.63 10.77
N TRP A 26 45.49 -10.54 9.82
CA TRP A 26 44.18 -9.92 10.03
C TRP A 26 43.07 -10.96 9.98
N THR A 27 42.16 -10.90 10.95
CA THR A 27 40.96 -11.76 10.96
C THR A 27 39.73 -10.95 11.33
N ALA A 28 38.59 -11.30 10.73
CA ALA A 28 37.27 -10.80 11.13
C ALA A 28 36.48 -11.94 11.79
N SER A 29 35.87 -11.66 12.93
CA SER A 29 35.05 -12.62 13.68
C SER A 29 33.78 -13.02 12.94
N ASP A 30 33.16 -12.09 12.20
CA ASP A 30 32.02 -12.35 11.32
C ASP A 30 32.28 -11.75 9.93
N ARG A 31 32.49 -12.63 8.94
CA ARG A 31 32.72 -12.26 7.54
C ARG A 31 31.44 -11.94 6.77
N GLY A 32 30.26 -12.30 7.30
CA GLY A 32 28.97 -11.88 6.77
C GLY A 32 28.67 -10.41 7.07
N VAL A 33 29.30 -9.85 8.11
CA VAL A 33 29.23 -8.42 8.45
C VAL A 33 30.34 -7.62 7.77
N ALA A 34 31.60 -8.03 7.92
CA ALA A 34 32.73 -7.33 7.32
C ALA A 34 33.90 -8.28 7.01
N THR A 35 34.57 -8.09 5.88
CA THR A 35 35.81 -8.79 5.54
C THR A 35 37.01 -7.87 5.76
N VAL A 36 38.17 -8.43 6.10
CA VAL A 36 39.44 -7.69 6.22
C VAL A 36 40.50 -8.33 5.32
N SER A 37 41.20 -7.52 4.53
CA SER A 37 42.30 -7.96 3.68
C SER A 37 43.62 -8.07 4.45
N LEU A 38 44.65 -8.63 3.83
CA LEU A 38 46.01 -8.70 4.40
C LEU A 38 46.62 -7.31 4.66
N SER A 39 46.14 -6.26 3.99
CA SER A 39 46.61 -4.89 4.17
C SER A 39 45.82 -4.09 5.22
N GLY A 40 44.88 -4.72 5.93
CA GLY A 40 44.02 -4.07 6.91
C GLY A 40 42.86 -3.28 6.29
N LEU A 41 42.55 -3.49 5.01
CA LEU A 41 41.36 -2.90 4.39
C LEU A 41 40.12 -3.71 4.79
N VAL A 42 39.17 -3.06 5.45
CA VAL A 42 37.90 -3.65 5.87
C VAL A 42 36.81 -3.24 4.89
N THR A 43 36.06 -4.21 4.36
CA THR A 43 34.93 -3.99 3.44
C THR A 43 33.64 -4.43 4.12
N ALA A 44 32.63 -3.55 4.12
CA ALA A 44 31.32 -3.83 4.69
C ALA A 44 30.51 -4.80 3.79
N VAL A 45 30.12 -5.95 4.35
CA VAL A 45 29.36 -6.99 3.66
C VAL A 45 27.87 -6.94 4.06
N GLY A 46 27.57 -6.88 5.35
CA GLY A 46 26.20 -6.93 5.88
C GLY A 46 26.04 -6.19 7.20
N PRO A 47 24.80 -5.84 7.61
CA PRO A 47 24.57 -5.11 8.84
C PRO A 47 24.92 -5.97 10.06
N GLY A 48 25.51 -5.35 11.09
CA GLY A 48 25.90 -6.01 12.33
C GLY A 48 27.23 -5.49 12.86
N THR A 49 27.80 -6.20 13.83
CA THR A 49 29.13 -5.87 14.38
C THR A 49 30.07 -7.05 14.21
N SER A 50 31.25 -6.78 13.65
CA SER A 50 32.35 -7.73 13.52
C SER A 50 33.59 -7.17 14.22
N THR A 51 34.22 -7.95 15.08
CA THR A 51 35.55 -7.63 15.61
C THR A 51 36.62 -7.99 14.59
N VAL A 52 37.45 -7.01 14.25
CA VAL A 52 38.68 -7.18 13.47
C VAL A 52 39.85 -7.30 14.43
N THR A 53 40.64 -8.35 14.27
CA THR A 53 41.83 -8.62 15.08
C THR A 53 43.08 -8.53 14.21
N ALA A 54 44.07 -7.78 14.69
CA ALA A 54 45.42 -7.75 14.16
C ALA A 54 46.34 -8.52 15.11
N SER A 55 47.08 -9.50 14.60
CA SER A 55 47.99 -10.33 15.40
C SER A 55 49.41 -10.31 14.83
N ALA A 56 50.40 -10.14 15.70
CA ALA A 56 51.83 -10.25 15.39
C ALA A 56 52.51 -11.11 16.47
N GLY A 57 52.83 -12.37 16.14
CA GLY A 57 53.31 -13.34 17.12
C GLY A 57 52.28 -13.59 18.23
N SER A 58 52.67 -13.35 19.49
CA SER A 58 51.79 -13.45 20.66
C SER A 58 51.02 -12.16 20.98
N ALA A 59 51.32 -11.04 20.30
CA ALA A 59 50.64 -9.78 20.50
C ALA A 59 49.41 -9.67 19.61
N SER A 60 48.32 -9.10 20.13
CA SER A 60 47.11 -8.83 19.35
C SER A 60 46.43 -7.53 19.76
N GLY A 61 45.85 -6.83 18.78
CA GLY A 61 44.94 -5.71 18.99
C GLY A 61 43.60 -5.98 18.31
N THR A 62 42.51 -5.42 18.85
CA THR A 62 41.16 -5.59 18.30
C THR A 62 40.47 -4.26 18.07
N ALA A 63 39.61 -4.21 17.07
CA ALA A 63 38.70 -3.10 16.80
C ALA A 63 37.31 -3.64 16.46
N ALA A 64 36.26 -3.07 17.04
CA ALA A 64 34.89 -3.38 16.65
C ALA A 64 34.53 -2.58 15.40
N VAL A 65 34.04 -3.28 14.37
CA VAL A 65 33.50 -2.70 13.14
C VAL A 65 32.00 -2.90 13.15
N THR A 66 31.24 -1.81 13.24
CA THR A 66 29.79 -1.84 13.15
C THR A 66 29.35 -1.35 11.77
N VAL A 67 28.65 -2.20 11.03
CA VAL A 67 28.03 -1.86 9.76
C VAL A 67 26.55 -1.61 10.03
N THR A 68 26.10 -0.38 9.77
CA THR A 68 24.70 0.00 9.87
C THR A 68 24.09 0.13 8.48
N GLN A 69 22.84 -0.31 8.33
CA GLN A 69 22.06 -0.09 7.12
C GLN A 69 20.92 0.86 7.46
N THR A 70 20.99 2.08 6.92
CA THR A 70 20.02 3.13 7.21
C THR A 70 18.93 3.16 6.15
N PRO A 71 17.64 3.02 6.53
CA PRO A 71 16.52 3.22 5.62
C PRO A 71 16.56 4.58 4.95
N THR A 72 16.39 4.60 3.63
CA THR A 72 16.32 5.84 2.82
C THR A 72 15.00 5.91 2.05
N SER A 73 14.41 4.78 1.68
CA SER A 73 13.07 4.72 1.10
C SER A 73 12.20 3.62 1.71
N LEU A 74 10.89 3.83 1.63
CA LEU A 74 9.83 2.89 1.98
C LEU A 74 8.78 2.98 0.88
N GLU A 75 8.51 1.85 0.22
CA GLU A 75 7.59 1.77 -0.91
C GLU A 75 6.62 0.62 -0.72
N LEU A 76 5.38 0.78 -1.20
CA LEU A 76 4.38 -0.29 -1.20
C LEU A 76 4.34 -0.98 -2.57
N SER A 77 4.06 -2.28 -2.58
CA SER A 77 3.83 -3.03 -3.82
C SER A 77 2.67 -2.46 -4.64
N ASP A 78 1.65 -1.93 -3.94
CA ASP A 78 0.42 -1.41 -4.52
C ASP A 78 0.04 -0.13 -3.79
N THR A 79 -0.33 0.90 -4.55
CA THR A 79 -0.82 2.19 -4.01
C THR A 79 -2.34 2.31 -4.09
N VAL A 80 -3.00 1.39 -4.82
CA VAL A 80 -4.46 1.28 -4.93
C VAL A 80 -4.86 -0.18 -4.79
N VAL A 81 -5.77 -0.45 -3.86
CA VAL A 81 -6.28 -1.77 -3.53
C VAL A 81 -7.79 -1.79 -3.77
N HIS A 82 -8.23 -2.69 -4.66
CA HIS A 82 -9.64 -2.94 -4.93
C HIS A 82 -10.04 -4.27 -4.30
N LEU A 83 -11.09 -4.24 -3.47
CA LEU A 83 -11.71 -5.42 -2.89
C LEU A 83 -13.18 -5.43 -3.32
N TYR A 84 -13.68 -6.59 -3.70
CA TYR A 84 -14.96 -6.74 -4.40
C TYR A 84 -16.02 -7.46 -3.56
N SER A 85 -15.69 -7.86 -2.34
CA SER A 85 -16.59 -8.45 -1.37
C SER A 85 -16.14 -8.11 0.06
N LEU A 86 -17.07 -8.18 1.01
CA LEU A 86 -16.74 -8.08 2.43
C LEU A 86 -16.02 -9.35 2.89
N GLY A 87 -14.96 -9.18 3.67
CA GLY A 87 -14.09 -10.28 4.09
C GLY A 87 -12.98 -10.62 3.10
N ASP A 88 -12.97 -10.05 1.89
CA ASP A 88 -11.87 -10.19 0.94
C ASP A 88 -10.55 -9.74 1.58
N THR A 89 -9.49 -10.46 1.26
CA THR A 89 -8.15 -10.15 1.75
C THR A 89 -7.17 -9.97 0.61
N THR A 90 -6.24 -9.03 0.76
CA THR A 90 -5.05 -8.93 -0.08
C THR A 90 -3.84 -8.56 0.76
N ARG A 91 -2.62 -8.77 0.26
CA ARG A 91 -1.41 -8.39 0.98
C ARG A 91 -0.65 -7.34 0.18
N VAL A 92 -0.38 -6.21 0.83
CA VAL A 92 0.52 -5.18 0.31
C VAL A 92 1.89 -5.36 0.97
N ILE A 93 2.95 -5.39 0.17
CA ILE A 93 4.32 -5.56 0.66
C ILE A 93 4.97 -4.19 0.82
N ALA A 94 5.48 -3.91 2.01
CA ALA A 94 6.34 -2.75 2.26
C ALA A 94 7.82 -3.12 2.00
N THR A 95 8.44 -2.48 1.03
CA THR A 95 9.86 -2.64 0.71
C THR A 95 10.64 -1.43 1.23
N VAL A 96 11.60 -1.69 2.10
CA VAL A 96 12.50 -0.67 2.65
C VAL A 96 13.85 -0.80 1.96
N ARG A 97 14.43 0.31 1.50
CA ARG A 97 15.76 0.29 0.86
C ARG A 97 16.71 1.31 1.47
N ASP A 98 18.01 1.00 1.39
CA ASP A 98 19.09 1.94 1.74
C ASP A 98 19.44 2.89 0.57
N LYS A 99 20.40 3.79 0.80
CA LYS A 99 20.91 4.73 -0.22
C LYS A 99 21.40 4.06 -1.51
N ASN A 100 21.78 2.79 -1.44
CA ASN A 100 22.31 1.99 -2.55
C ASN A 100 21.22 1.10 -3.18
N GLN A 101 19.94 1.32 -2.84
CA GLN A 101 18.78 0.56 -3.30
C GLN A 101 18.73 -0.91 -2.83
N ASN A 102 19.57 -1.31 -1.87
CA ASN A 102 19.51 -2.65 -1.30
C ASN A 102 18.31 -2.76 -0.37
N ALA A 103 17.59 -3.88 -0.46
CA ALA A 103 16.46 -4.15 0.43
C ALA A 103 16.95 -4.36 1.88
N ILE A 104 16.28 -3.72 2.83
CA ILE A 104 16.47 -3.90 4.26
C ILE A 104 15.42 -4.86 4.78
N ASN A 105 15.77 -6.15 4.83
CA ASN A 105 14.87 -7.21 5.26
C ASN A 105 14.49 -7.07 6.74
N ASN A 106 13.31 -7.57 7.10
CA ASN A 106 12.77 -7.57 8.47
C ASN A 106 12.69 -6.18 9.12
N SER A 107 12.58 -5.13 8.30
CA SER A 107 12.31 -3.79 8.80
C SER A 107 10.98 -3.76 9.56
N PRO A 108 10.94 -3.19 10.79
CA PRO A 108 9.75 -3.18 11.64
C PRO A 108 8.75 -2.11 11.19
N VAL A 109 8.19 -2.29 10.00
CA VAL A 109 7.21 -1.36 9.41
C VAL A 109 5.92 -1.42 10.22
N ALA A 110 5.49 -0.26 10.73
CA ALA A 110 4.21 -0.11 11.39
C ALA A 110 3.12 0.13 10.36
N TRP A 111 1.97 -0.55 10.52
CA TRP A 111 0.83 -0.44 9.61
C TRP A 111 -0.37 0.15 10.35
N THR A 112 -1.05 1.11 9.73
CA THR A 112 -2.29 1.69 10.25
C THR A 112 -3.33 1.84 9.14
N THR A 113 -4.59 1.96 9.53
CA THR A 113 -5.71 2.28 8.66
C THR A 113 -6.35 3.58 9.13
N SER A 114 -6.79 4.43 8.19
CA SER A 114 -7.54 5.63 8.52
C SER A 114 -8.98 5.33 8.97
N ASP A 115 -9.53 4.17 8.56
CA ASP A 115 -10.89 3.76 8.89
C ASP A 115 -10.97 2.23 9.02
N ALA A 116 -10.96 1.76 10.27
CA ALA A 116 -11.04 0.34 10.60
C ALA A 116 -12.43 -0.27 10.38
N SER A 117 -13.48 0.56 10.18
CA SER A 117 -14.81 0.05 9.81
C SER A 117 -14.89 -0.33 8.32
N VAL A 118 -14.03 0.26 7.48
CA VAL A 118 -13.93 -0.02 6.05
C VAL A 118 -12.91 -1.12 5.78
N ALA A 119 -11.66 -0.96 6.26
CA ALA A 119 -10.60 -1.94 6.03
C ALA A 119 -9.62 -2.01 7.20
N GLY A 120 -9.31 -3.24 7.64
CA GLY A 120 -8.25 -3.51 8.60
C GLY A 120 -6.93 -3.86 7.90
N VAL A 121 -5.82 -3.67 8.61
CA VAL A 121 -4.49 -4.11 8.17
C VAL A 121 -3.74 -4.77 9.33
N SER A 122 -3.10 -5.91 9.06
CA SER A 122 -2.23 -6.60 10.02
C SER A 122 -0.81 -6.04 10.02
N SER A 123 0.02 -6.44 10.99
CA SER A 123 1.44 -6.08 11.07
C SER A 123 2.28 -6.56 9.88
N GLY A 124 1.78 -7.53 9.10
CA GLY A 124 2.44 -8.02 7.88
C GLY A 124 1.87 -7.46 6.57
N GLY A 125 1.06 -6.38 6.62
CA GLY A 125 0.47 -5.76 5.43
C GLY A 125 -0.69 -6.54 4.80
N LEU A 126 -1.25 -7.56 5.48
CA LEU A 126 -2.50 -8.19 5.03
C LEU A 126 -3.67 -7.25 5.34
N ILE A 127 -4.36 -6.81 4.30
CA ILE A 127 -5.54 -5.94 4.32
C ILE A 127 -6.79 -6.82 4.19
N GLN A 128 -7.82 -6.53 4.98
CA GLN A 128 -9.13 -7.17 4.90
C GLN A 128 -10.25 -6.13 4.83
N SER A 129 -11.24 -6.35 3.96
CA SER A 129 -12.44 -5.50 3.89
C SER A 129 -13.46 -5.85 4.98
N TYR A 130 -14.03 -4.83 5.60
CA TYR A 130 -15.10 -4.96 6.62
C TYR A 130 -16.34 -4.16 6.29
N GLY A 131 -16.20 -3.07 5.55
CA GLY A 131 -17.29 -2.18 5.18
C GLY A 131 -17.05 -1.53 3.82
N VAL A 132 -18.12 -1.01 3.25
CA VAL A 132 -18.03 -0.22 2.01
C VAL A 132 -17.57 1.20 2.30
N GLY A 133 -16.85 1.78 1.36
CA GLY A 133 -16.25 3.10 1.52
C GLY A 133 -14.79 3.11 1.09
N SER A 134 -14.04 4.04 1.67
CA SER A 134 -12.62 4.19 1.40
C SER A 134 -11.81 4.33 2.68
N ALA A 135 -10.62 3.75 2.68
CA ALA A 135 -9.65 3.85 3.76
C ALA A 135 -8.25 4.04 3.17
N THR A 136 -7.38 4.73 3.90
CA THR A 136 -5.95 4.81 3.57
C THR A 136 -5.19 3.90 4.51
N ILE A 137 -4.46 2.95 3.95
CA ILE A 137 -3.50 2.13 4.67
C ILE A 137 -2.15 2.83 4.62
N THR A 138 -1.54 3.04 5.79
CA THR A 138 -0.24 3.69 5.92
C THR A 138 0.79 2.71 6.46
N ALA A 139 1.91 2.59 5.76
CA ALA A 139 3.14 1.98 6.26
C ALA A 139 4.10 3.07 6.73
N THR A 140 4.67 2.92 7.93
CA THR A 140 5.61 3.88 8.52
C THR A 140 6.85 3.19 9.06
N LEU A 141 8.02 3.76 8.81
CA LEU A 141 9.30 3.38 9.42
C LEU A 141 10.10 4.63 9.80
N GLY A 142 10.10 4.98 11.09
CA GLY A 142 10.70 6.23 11.54
C GLY A 142 9.99 7.43 10.91
N SER A 143 10.72 8.22 10.11
CA SER A 143 10.17 9.34 9.34
C SER A 143 9.66 8.95 7.94
N LEU A 144 9.96 7.74 7.46
CA LEU A 144 9.52 7.27 6.15
C LEU A 144 8.06 6.83 6.21
N LYS A 145 7.30 7.17 5.17
CA LYS A 145 5.88 6.86 5.05
C LYS A 145 5.53 6.48 3.62
N ALA A 146 4.68 5.47 3.46
CA ALA A 146 4.06 5.12 2.18
C ALA A 146 2.57 4.78 2.41
N GLU A 147 1.73 5.06 1.41
CA GLU A 147 0.28 4.93 1.52
C GLU A 147 -0.32 4.13 0.38
N ALA A 148 -1.33 3.32 0.71
CA ALA A 148 -2.20 2.65 -0.24
C ALA A 148 -3.65 3.06 0.02
N ARG A 149 -4.37 3.42 -1.04
CA ARG A 149 -5.81 3.69 -0.98
C ARG A 149 -6.57 2.39 -1.17
N VAL A 150 -7.48 2.10 -0.26
CA VAL A 150 -8.42 0.98 -0.34
C VAL A 150 -9.79 1.56 -0.66
N ALA A 151 -10.43 1.05 -1.71
CA ALA A 151 -11.81 1.37 -2.03
C ALA A 151 -12.61 0.08 -2.15
N ILE A 152 -13.67 -0.03 -1.35
CA ILE A 152 -14.61 -1.15 -1.39
C ILE A 152 -15.96 -0.62 -1.87
N ALA A 153 -16.31 -1.01 -3.10
CA ALA A 153 -17.58 -0.67 -3.74
C ALA A 153 -18.28 -1.95 -4.17
N LEU A 154 -19.51 -2.15 -3.69
CA LEU A 154 -20.29 -3.37 -3.92
C LEU A 154 -21.61 -3.03 -4.59
N TRP A 155 -22.03 -3.88 -5.52
CA TRP A 155 -23.39 -3.84 -6.06
C TRP A 155 -24.35 -4.47 -5.04
N GLY A 156 -25.40 -3.74 -4.68
CA GLY A 156 -26.44 -4.21 -3.77
C GLY A 156 -27.61 -4.86 -4.51
N SER A 157 -27.98 -4.34 -5.68
CA SER A 157 -29.02 -4.93 -6.52
C SER A 157 -28.92 -4.50 -7.98
N ILE A 158 -29.64 -5.21 -8.84
CA ILE A 158 -29.88 -4.85 -10.24
C ILE A 158 -31.37 -5.01 -10.54
N THR A 159 -31.91 -4.10 -11.35
CA THR A 159 -33.27 -4.15 -11.90
C THR A 159 -33.18 -4.06 -13.42
N ALA A 160 -33.89 -4.94 -14.11
CA ALA A 160 -34.01 -4.93 -15.55
C ALA A 160 -35.38 -4.37 -15.95
N GLY A 161 -35.39 -3.24 -16.63
CA GLY A 161 -36.56 -2.71 -17.33
C GLY A 161 -36.67 -3.32 -18.73
N GLN A 162 -37.60 -2.82 -19.54
CA GLN A 162 -37.81 -3.37 -20.88
C GLN A 162 -36.68 -2.99 -21.87
N ILE A 163 -36.18 -1.76 -21.78
CA ILE A 163 -35.18 -1.19 -22.72
C ILE A 163 -33.94 -0.61 -22.04
N HIS A 164 -33.90 -0.64 -20.71
CA HIS A 164 -32.78 -0.19 -19.89
C HIS A 164 -32.67 -1.04 -18.64
N SER A 165 -31.51 -1.01 -17.99
CA SER A 165 -31.25 -1.66 -16.72
C SER A 165 -30.66 -0.64 -15.76
N CYS A 166 -30.89 -0.85 -14.47
CA CYS A 166 -30.27 -0.05 -13.43
C CYS A 166 -29.67 -0.96 -12.36
N GLY A 167 -28.52 -0.59 -11.83
CA GLY A 167 -27.88 -1.19 -10.69
C GLY A 167 -27.80 -0.20 -9.53
N LEU A 168 -27.96 -0.69 -8.32
CA LEU A 168 -27.80 0.09 -7.10
C LEU A 168 -26.58 -0.44 -6.34
N MET A 169 -25.62 0.43 -6.05
CA MET A 169 -24.54 0.12 -5.13
C MET A 169 -25.05 0.12 -3.69
N VAL A 170 -24.42 -0.65 -2.81
CA VAL A 170 -24.73 -0.65 -1.38
C VAL A 170 -24.47 0.71 -0.70
N THR A 171 -23.64 1.56 -1.32
CA THR A 171 -23.43 2.96 -0.92
C THR A 171 -24.60 3.88 -1.29
N GLY A 172 -25.61 3.36 -2.00
CA GLY A 172 -26.78 4.10 -2.45
C GLY A 172 -26.59 4.84 -3.77
N VAL A 173 -25.43 4.72 -4.43
CA VAL A 173 -25.22 5.29 -5.77
C VAL A 173 -25.89 4.39 -6.81
N ALA A 174 -26.78 4.96 -7.62
CA ALA A 174 -27.46 4.25 -8.70
C ALA A 174 -26.78 4.49 -10.05
N TYR A 175 -26.75 3.46 -10.88
CA TYR A 175 -26.26 3.52 -12.25
C TYR A 175 -27.31 2.93 -13.18
N CYS A 176 -27.57 3.57 -14.32
CA CYS A 176 -28.47 3.04 -15.35
C CYS A 176 -27.77 2.99 -16.71
N TRP A 177 -28.18 2.06 -17.57
CA TRP A 177 -27.70 1.91 -18.95
C TRP A 177 -28.79 1.32 -19.84
N GLY A 178 -28.68 1.54 -21.15
CA GLY A 178 -29.66 1.13 -22.17
C GLY A 178 -30.21 2.33 -22.97
N SER A 179 -31.44 2.22 -23.46
CA SER A 179 -32.15 3.34 -24.11
C SER A 179 -32.43 4.46 -23.11
N ASN A 180 -32.40 5.70 -23.61
CA ASN A 180 -32.61 6.91 -22.82
C ASN A 180 -33.47 7.95 -23.55
N ASP A 181 -34.29 7.54 -24.53
CA ASP A 181 -35.03 8.47 -25.39
C ASP A 181 -35.98 9.42 -24.62
N TRP A 182 -36.31 9.06 -23.38
CA TRP A 182 -37.16 9.82 -22.47
C TRP A 182 -36.43 10.31 -21.22
N GLY A 183 -35.12 10.15 -21.13
CA GLY A 183 -34.33 10.48 -19.94
C GLY A 183 -34.41 9.42 -18.83
N GLN A 184 -34.89 8.20 -19.11
CA GLN A 184 -35.09 7.13 -18.11
C GLN A 184 -33.83 6.64 -17.41
N LEU A 185 -32.63 6.96 -17.93
CA LEU A 185 -31.37 6.69 -17.23
C LEU A 185 -31.09 7.70 -16.12
N GLY A 186 -31.75 8.86 -16.12
CA GLY A 186 -31.60 9.88 -15.09
C GLY A 186 -30.23 10.58 -15.10
N ASP A 187 -29.47 10.47 -16.19
CA ASP A 187 -28.15 11.10 -16.34
C ASP A 187 -28.21 12.56 -16.83
N GLY A 188 -29.42 13.15 -16.87
CA GLY A 188 -29.67 14.50 -17.37
C GLY A 188 -29.66 14.63 -18.90
N THR A 189 -29.59 13.52 -19.63
CA THR A 189 -29.57 13.51 -21.10
C THR A 189 -30.74 12.70 -21.67
N GLY A 190 -30.92 12.76 -23.00
CA GLY A 190 -31.84 11.90 -23.77
C GLY A 190 -31.12 10.84 -24.62
N SER A 191 -29.83 10.61 -24.37
CA SER A 191 -28.99 9.74 -25.20
C SER A 191 -28.74 8.40 -24.53
N GLY A 192 -28.94 7.30 -25.26
CA GLY A 192 -28.69 5.95 -24.76
C GLY A 192 -27.25 5.74 -24.31
N ARG A 193 -27.06 4.83 -23.34
CA ARG A 193 -25.74 4.48 -22.77
C ARG A 193 -25.52 2.97 -22.86
N SER A 194 -24.42 2.54 -23.46
CA SER A 194 -24.06 1.10 -23.50
C SER A 194 -23.27 0.64 -22.27
N ILE A 195 -22.99 1.55 -21.33
CA ILE A 195 -22.24 1.29 -20.10
C ILE A 195 -22.99 1.88 -18.89
N PRO A 196 -22.87 1.27 -17.69
CA PRO A 196 -23.45 1.82 -16.47
C PRO A 196 -23.04 3.29 -16.27
N THR A 197 -24.03 4.17 -16.27
CA THR A 197 -23.83 5.62 -16.12
C THR A 197 -24.55 6.07 -14.86
N ALA A 198 -23.89 6.89 -14.04
CA ALA A 198 -24.45 7.33 -12.76
C ALA A 198 -25.75 8.11 -12.97
N VAL A 199 -26.76 7.80 -12.18
CA VAL A 199 -27.97 8.63 -12.07
C VAL A 199 -27.56 9.97 -11.44
N SER A 200 -27.96 11.08 -12.06
CA SER A 200 -27.64 12.43 -11.61
C SER A 200 -28.53 12.88 -10.43
N GLY A 201 -28.30 14.09 -9.92
CA GLY A 201 -29.10 14.67 -8.83
C GLY A 201 -28.56 14.45 -7.42
N GLY A 202 -27.48 13.67 -7.25
CA GLY A 202 -26.78 13.55 -5.97
C GLY A 202 -27.56 12.84 -4.85
N HIS A 203 -28.64 12.13 -5.21
CA HIS A 203 -29.42 11.35 -4.25
C HIS A 203 -28.67 10.08 -3.81
N THR A 204 -28.90 9.68 -2.56
CA THR A 204 -28.54 8.35 -2.06
C THR A 204 -29.81 7.50 -2.07
N TRP A 205 -29.82 6.42 -2.85
CA TRP A 205 -30.98 5.58 -3.08
C TRP A 205 -30.97 4.38 -2.14
N ARG A 206 -32.11 4.12 -1.49
CA ARG A 206 -32.36 2.87 -0.75
C ARG A 206 -32.83 1.77 -1.69
N SER A 207 -33.58 2.12 -2.74
CA SER A 207 -34.07 1.19 -3.74
C SER A 207 -34.23 1.88 -5.09
N ILE A 208 -34.12 1.11 -6.17
CA ILE A 208 -34.37 1.56 -7.54
C ILE A 208 -35.16 0.49 -8.29
N SER A 209 -36.07 0.92 -9.15
CA SER A 209 -36.92 0.06 -9.97
C SER A 209 -36.98 0.61 -11.39
N ALA A 210 -36.67 -0.24 -12.37
CA ALA A 210 -36.73 0.11 -13.78
C ALA A 210 -38.04 -0.39 -14.40
N GLY A 211 -38.82 0.51 -14.99
CA GLY A 211 -40.02 0.21 -15.74
C GLY A 211 -39.77 0.07 -17.25
N GLU A 212 -40.81 0.22 -18.06
CA GLU A 212 -40.72 0.16 -19.53
C GLU A 212 -39.82 1.26 -20.12
N SER A 213 -40.05 2.52 -19.73
CA SER A 213 -39.29 3.70 -20.23
C SER A 213 -39.23 4.79 -19.15
N HIS A 214 -39.30 4.39 -17.89
CA HIS A 214 -39.15 5.26 -16.72
C HIS A 214 -38.41 4.49 -15.65
N THR A 215 -37.86 5.22 -14.69
CA THR A 215 -37.20 4.66 -13.51
C THR A 215 -37.77 5.36 -12.30
N CYS A 216 -38.00 4.60 -11.24
CA CYS A 216 -38.37 5.14 -9.94
C CYS A 216 -37.35 4.69 -8.90
N GLY A 217 -37.16 5.50 -7.88
CA GLY A 217 -36.34 5.16 -6.74
C GLY A 217 -36.90 5.76 -5.46
N VAL A 218 -36.48 5.18 -4.34
CA VAL A 218 -36.74 5.73 -3.01
C VAL A 218 -35.40 6.12 -2.41
N THR A 219 -35.26 7.38 -2.00
CA THR A 219 -34.05 7.89 -1.37
C THR A 219 -33.92 7.37 0.06
N THR A 220 -32.73 7.49 0.65
CA THR A 220 -32.53 7.13 2.06
C THR A 220 -33.29 8.03 3.04
N SER A 221 -33.72 9.22 2.59
CA SER A 221 -34.60 10.14 3.32
C SER A 221 -36.09 9.88 3.07
N ASP A 222 -36.45 8.71 2.55
CA ASP A 222 -37.83 8.26 2.30
C ASP A 222 -38.62 9.10 1.27
N GLU A 223 -37.92 9.78 0.36
CA GLU A 223 -38.54 10.46 -0.77
C GLU A 223 -38.64 9.52 -1.98
N ALA A 224 -39.83 9.42 -2.59
CA ALA A 224 -40.04 8.66 -3.82
C ALA A 224 -39.97 9.57 -5.04
N LEU A 225 -39.09 9.23 -5.98
CA LEU A 225 -38.85 10.02 -7.18
C LEU A 225 -38.93 9.10 -8.41
N CYS A 226 -39.62 9.56 -9.44
CA CYS A 226 -39.70 8.88 -10.73
C CYS A 226 -39.28 9.83 -11.85
N TRP A 227 -38.59 9.31 -12.85
CA TRP A 227 -38.16 10.07 -14.03
C TRP A 227 -38.24 9.22 -15.30
N GLY A 228 -38.26 9.88 -16.45
CA GLY A 228 -38.40 9.25 -17.75
C GLY A 228 -39.75 9.55 -18.41
N ARG A 229 -40.30 8.57 -19.13
CA ARG A 229 -41.54 8.72 -19.88
C ARG A 229 -42.77 8.81 -18.96
N ASN A 230 -43.46 9.95 -18.97
CA ASN A 230 -44.66 10.18 -18.16
C ASN A 230 -46.00 9.91 -18.88
N LEU A 231 -46.09 8.88 -19.72
CA LEU A 231 -47.42 8.50 -20.23
C LEU A 231 -48.23 7.86 -19.10
N PHE A 232 -49.51 8.23 -18.96
CA PHE A 232 -50.43 7.71 -17.92
C PHE A 232 -50.11 8.15 -16.48
N GLY A 233 -49.40 9.26 -16.27
CA GLY A 233 -49.10 9.79 -14.93
C GLY A 233 -48.15 8.93 -14.11
N ARG A 234 -47.31 8.14 -14.78
CA ARG A 234 -46.37 7.17 -14.17
C ARG A 234 -45.28 7.83 -13.31
N LEU A 235 -45.07 9.14 -13.42
CA LEU A 235 -44.12 9.86 -12.55
C LEU A 235 -44.71 10.27 -11.20
N GLY A 236 -46.05 10.31 -11.07
CA GLY A 236 -46.71 10.67 -9.82
C GLY A 236 -46.49 12.13 -9.38
N ASP A 237 -46.08 13.01 -10.30
CA ASP A 237 -45.81 14.43 -10.04
C ASP A 237 -47.03 15.35 -10.25
N GLY A 238 -48.20 14.76 -10.57
CA GLY A 238 -49.43 15.48 -10.86
C GLY A 238 -49.61 15.89 -12.33
N THR A 239 -48.73 15.44 -13.23
CA THR A 239 -48.81 15.65 -14.68
C THR A 239 -49.12 14.39 -15.49
#